data_AF-A0A081BNF9-F1
#
_entry.id   AF-A0A081BNF9-F1
#
_cell.length_a   1.000
_cell.length_b   1.000
_cell.length_c   1.000
_cell.angle_alpha   90.00
_cell.angle_beta   90.00
_cell.angle_gamma   90.00
#
_symmetry.space_group_name_H-M   'P 1'
#
loop_
_entity.id
_entity.type
_entity.pdbx_description
1 polymer ?
#
loop_
_entity_poly.entity_id
_entity_poly.type
_entity_poly.pdbx_seq_one_letter_code
_entity_poly.pdbx_strand_id
1 'polypeptide(L)'
;MKKRNIGEEILEGIQALKRGEGKSYAVDASVDAKTIRETMQLSPLAFAALFGVSVKTLQSWETGTQQPRGAAKSLLLVASKHPEVLLELFHDHSNARQKMSLSA
;
A
#
# COMPACT_ATOMS: atom_id res chain seq x y z
N MET A 1 -43.68 19.68 9.88
CA MET A 1 -42.31 19.15 9.68
C MET A 1 -41.43 20.29 9.17
N LYS A 2 -40.30 20.62 9.82
CA LYS A 2 -39.38 21.65 9.31
C LYS A 2 -38.82 21.19 7.97
N LYS A 3 -38.91 22.05 6.95
CA LYS A 3 -38.36 21.78 5.62
C LYS A 3 -36.84 21.81 5.73
N ARG A 4 -36.19 20.68 5.43
CA ARG A 4 -34.73 20.56 5.44
C ARG A 4 -34.13 21.57 4.45
N ASN A 5 -33.18 22.38 4.91
CA ASN A 5 -32.52 23.39 4.08
C ASN A 5 -31.07 23.00 3.83
N ILE A 6 -30.83 22.34 2.70
CA ILE A 6 -29.50 21.85 2.32
C ILE A 6 -28.49 22.99 2.17
N GLY A 7 -28.93 24.16 1.70
CA GLY A 7 -28.04 25.32 1.52
C GLY A 7 -27.48 25.83 2.84
N GLU A 8 -28.33 25.90 3.87
CA GLU A 8 -27.96 26.31 5.22
C GLU A 8 -27.04 25.28 5.89
N GLU A 9 -27.35 23.99 5.76
CA GLU A 9 -26.51 22.90 6.27
C GLU A 9 -25.10 22.90 5.65
N ILE A 10 -24.98 23.17 4.34
CA ILE A 10 -23.68 23.25 3.65
C ILE A 10 -22.89 24.47 4.13
N LEU A 11 -23.55 25.63 4.26
CA LEU A 11 -22.93 26.86 4.75
C LEU A 11 -22.38 26.67 6.17
N GLU A 12 -23.19 26.08 7.06
CA GLU A 12 -22.77 25.74 8.42
C GLU A 12 -21.58 24.78 8.42
N GLY A 13 -21.61 23.75 7.57
CA GLY A 13 -20.50 22.79 7.43
C GLY A 13 -19.20 23.45 6.97
N ILE A 14 -19.25 24.33 5.96
CA ILE A 14 -18.06 25.06 5.47
C ILE A 14 -17.51 26.01 6.53
N GLN A 15 -18.39 26.69 7.28
CA GLN A 15 -17.95 27.58 8.35
C GLN A 15 -17.33 26.80 9.52
N ALA A 16 -17.88 25.64 9.87
CA ALA A 16 -17.29 24.72 10.86
C ALA A 16 -15.88 24.30 10.42
N LEU A 17 -15.71 23.88 9.17
CA LEU A 17 -14.40 23.52 8.62
C LEU A 17 -13.39 24.68 8.71
N LYS A 18 -13.82 25.92 8.42
CA LYS A 18 -12.97 27.12 8.55
C LYS A 18 -12.56 27.41 9.99
N ARG A 19 -13.38 27.03 10.99
CA ARG A 19 -13.07 27.11 12.42
C ARG A 19 -12.23 25.94 12.92
N GLY A 20 -11.87 24.98 12.05
CA GLY A 20 -11.19 23.76 12.44
C GLY A 20 -12.10 22.74 13.12
N GLU A 21 -13.42 22.94 13.06
CA GLU A 21 -14.44 22.01 13.54
C GLU A 21 -14.75 21.01 12.43
N GLY A 22 -14.62 19.71 12.72
CA GLY A 22 -14.91 18.67 11.74
C GLY A 22 -14.26 17.36 12.12
N LYS A 23 -14.82 16.24 11.64
CA LYS A 23 -14.19 14.93 11.77
C LYS A 23 -13.25 14.75 10.57
N SER A 24 -11.96 14.79 10.82
CA SER A 24 -10.98 14.34 9.84
C SER A 24 -10.99 12.81 9.79
N TYR A 25 -11.29 12.27 8.62
CA TYR A 25 -11.03 10.87 8.32
C TYR A 25 -9.74 10.82 7.53
N ALA A 26 -8.72 10.14 8.06
CA ALA A 26 -7.58 9.78 7.25
C ALA A 26 -8.10 8.82 6.17
N VAL A 27 -8.26 9.33 4.95
CA VAL A 27 -8.50 8.48 3.79
C VAL A 27 -7.18 7.79 3.55
N ASP A 28 -7.13 6.53 3.96
CA ASP A 28 -5.95 5.70 3.85
C ASP A 28 -5.69 5.50 2.36
N ALA A 29 -4.80 6.31 1.77
CA ALA A 29 -4.55 6.29 0.33
C ALA A 29 -4.25 4.84 -0.08
N SER A 30 -5.06 4.32 -1.00
CA SER A 30 -4.92 2.98 -1.54
C SER A 30 -3.53 2.86 -2.15
N VAL A 31 -2.75 1.88 -1.72
CA VAL A 31 -1.42 1.63 -2.28
C VAL A 31 -1.59 0.66 -3.44
N ASP A 32 -1.28 1.12 -4.64
CA ASP A 32 -1.36 0.30 -5.85
C ASP A 32 -0.17 -0.66 -5.93
N ALA A 33 -0.37 -1.85 -5.37
CA ALA A 33 0.65 -2.91 -5.35
C ALA A 33 1.07 -3.33 -6.78
N LYS A 34 0.17 -3.23 -7.76
CA LYS A 34 0.43 -3.65 -9.13
C LYS A 34 1.40 -2.69 -9.81
N THR A 35 1.11 -1.40 -9.76
CA THR A 35 2.00 -0.37 -10.33
C THR A 35 3.37 -0.38 -9.67
N ILE A 36 3.43 -0.57 -8.35
CA ILE A 36 4.72 -0.69 -7.63
C ILE A 36 5.51 -1.88 -8.14
N ARG A 37 4.89 -3.07 -8.24
CA ARG A 37 5.55 -4.27 -8.76
C ARG A 37 6.07 -4.08 -10.19
N GLU A 38 5.25 -3.49 -11.05
CA GLU A 38 5.61 -3.24 -12.45
C GLU A 38 6.77 -2.24 -12.56
N THR A 39 6.80 -1.21 -11.71
CA THR A 39 7.91 -0.26 -11.63
C THR A 39 9.21 -0.94 -11.20
N MET A 40 9.12 -1.92 -10.30
CA MET A 40 10.24 -2.76 -9.88
C MET A 40 10.61 -3.87 -10.89
N GLN A 41 9.86 -4.01 -11.99
CA GLN A 41 10.07 -5.03 -13.03
C GLN A 41 10.08 -6.47 -12.49
N LEU A 42 9.31 -6.73 -11.43
CA LEU A 42 9.24 -8.04 -10.80
C LEU A 42 8.03 -8.84 -11.30
N SER A 43 8.21 -10.16 -11.45
CA SER A 43 7.10 -11.08 -11.64
C SER A 43 6.24 -11.15 -10.37
N PRO A 44 4.95 -11.50 -10.46
CA PRO A 44 4.10 -11.67 -9.27
C PRO A 44 4.68 -12.64 -8.25
N LEU A 45 5.34 -13.71 -8.70
CA LEU A 45 5.98 -14.68 -7.83
C LEU A 45 7.18 -14.08 -7.08
N ALA A 46 8.07 -13.37 -7.79
CA ALA A 46 9.24 -12.76 -7.18
C ALA A 46 8.84 -11.65 -6.19
N PHE A 47 7.85 -10.83 -6.55
CA PHE A 47 7.34 -9.79 -5.69
C PHE A 47 6.66 -10.36 -4.44
N ALA A 48 5.84 -11.42 -4.57
CA ALA A 48 5.24 -12.09 -3.42
C ALA A 48 6.32 -12.66 -2.48
N ALA A 49 7.38 -13.26 -3.03
CA ALA A 49 8.51 -13.75 -2.25
C ALA A 49 9.26 -12.63 -1.51
N LEU A 50 9.50 -11.48 -2.17
CA LEU A 50 10.11 -10.30 -1.57
C LEU A 50 9.33 -9.80 -0.34
N PHE A 51 8.00 -9.75 -0.45
CA PHE A 51 7.13 -9.29 0.63
C PHE A 51 6.76 -10.39 1.64
N GLY A 52 7.24 -11.63 1.44
CA GLY A 52 6.93 -12.76 2.32
C GLY A 52 5.45 -13.13 2.36
N VAL A 53 4.72 -12.89 1.27
CA VAL A 53 3.29 -13.18 1.15
C VAL A 53 3.01 -14.23 0.07
N SER A 54 1.82 -14.82 0.09
CA SER A 54 1.41 -15.72 -1.00
C SER A 54 1.10 -14.93 -2.29
N VAL A 55 1.28 -15.56 -3.45
CA VAL A 55 0.86 -14.97 -4.75
C VAL A 55 -0.64 -14.63 -4.74
N LYS A 56 -1.46 -15.46 -4.06
CA LYS A 56 -2.89 -15.20 -3.88
C LYS A 56 -3.15 -13.91 -3.08
N THR A 57 -2.36 -13.64 -2.05
CA THR A 57 -2.43 -12.40 -1.26
C THR A 57 -2.07 -11.20 -2.12
N LEU A 58 -0.98 -11.29 -2.90
CA LEU A 58 -0.58 -10.25 -3.85
C LEU A 58 -1.70 -9.97 -4.87
N GLN A 59 -2.25 -11.02 -5.50
CA GLN A 59 -3.37 -10.87 -6.44
C GLN A 59 -4.59 -10.18 -5.80
N SER A 60 -4.89 -10.50 -4.53
CA SER A 60 -5.98 -9.86 -3.82
C SER A 60 -5.74 -8.36 -3.61
N TRP A 61 -4.48 -7.94 -3.38
CA TRP A 61 -4.09 -6.53 -3.34
C TRP A 61 -4.16 -5.85 -4.71
N GLU A 62 -3.62 -6.48 -5.75
CA GLU A 62 -3.62 -5.92 -7.11
C GLU A 62 -5.03 -5.78 -7.71
N THR A 63 -5.96 -6.65 -7.31
CA THR A 63 -7.38 -6.58 -7.73
C THR A 63 -8.23 -5.70 -6.82
N GLY A 64 -7.69 -5.24 -5.69
CA GLY A 64 -8.40 -4.43 -4.70
C GLY A 64 -9.44 -5.18 -3.86
N THR A 65 -9.50 -6.52 -3.94
CA THR A 65 -10.40 -7.34 -3.11
C THR A 65 -9.97 -7.35 -1.64
N GLN A 66 -8.68 -7.14 -1.37
CA GLN A 66 -8.14 -6.83 -0.05
C GLN A 66 -7.13 -5.68 -0.16
N GLN A 67 -6.95 -4.94 0.92
CA GLN A 67 -5.97 -3.87 1.00
C GLN A 67 -4.80 -4.29 1.88
N PRO A 68 -3.54 -3.97 1.51
CA PRO A 68 -2.40 -4.14 2.40
C PRO A 68 -2.57 -3.26 3.65
N ARG A 69 -2.24 -3.79 4.82
CA ARG A 69 -2.37 -3.09 6.11
C ARG A 69 -1.09 -3.16 6.92
N GLY A 70 -0.95 -2.24 7.88
CA GLY A 70 0.18 -2.19 8.81
C GLY A 70 1.52 -2.17 8.07
N ALA A 71 2.44 -3.05 8.47
CA ALA A 71 3.79 -3.13 7.90
C ALA A 71 3.81 -3.33 6.38
N ALA A 72 2.89 -4.12 5.82
CA ALA A 72 2.83 -4.35 4.37
C ALA A 72 2.57 -3.05 3.60
N LYS A 73 1.69 -2.20 4.13
CA LYS A 73 1.39 -0.90 3.53
C LYS A 73 2.60 0.04 3.58
N SER A 74 3.27 0.11 4.72
CA SER A 74 4.49 0.91 4.89
C SER A 74 5.61 0.44 3.95
N LEU A 75 5.81 -0.89 3.83
CA LEU A 75 6.82 -1.46 2.95
C LEU A 75 6.50 -1.21 1.46
N LEU A 76 5.24 -1.29 1.04
CA LEU A 76 4.86 -0.93 -0.32
C LEU A 76 5.10 0.56 -0.61
N LEU A 77 4.88 1.44 0.38
CA LEU A 77 5.22 2.86 0.23
C LEU A 77 6.73 3.08 0.08
N VAL A 78 7.54 2.33 0.84
CA VAL A 78 9.01 2.33 0.67
C VAL A 78 9.37 1.82 -0.72
N ALA A 79 8.79 0.71 -1.16
CA ALA A 79 9.01 0.15 -2.50
C ALA A 79 8.67 1.14 -3.63
N SER A 80 7.63 1.96 -3.43
CA SER A 80 7.24 3.00 -4.38
C SER A 80 8.23 4.15 -4.47
N LYS A 81 8.95 4.48 -3.38
CA LYS A 81 9.86 5.64 -3.31
C LYS A 81 11.32 5.28 -3.51
N HIS A 82 11.70 4.10 -3.01
CA HIS A 82 13.07 3.60 -2.92
C HIS A 82 13.09 2.10 -3.30
N PRO A 83 12.72 1.74 -4.54
CA PRO A 83 12.72 0.35 -4.99
C PRO A 83 14.09 -0.32 -4.89
N GLU A 84 15.17 0.44 -5.05
CA GLU A 84 16.56 -0.01 -5.00
C GLU A 84 16.91 -0.71 -3.67
N VAL A 85 16.42 -0.19 -2.55
CA VAL A 85 16.71 -0.73 -1.21
C VAL A 85 16.15 -2.14 -1.06
N LEU A 86 14.94 -2.38 -1.56
CA LEU A 86 14.31 -3.69 -1.47
C LEU A 86 14.92 -4.69 -2.46
N LEU A 87 15.33 -4.24 -3.64
CA LEU A 87 15.98 -5.09 -4.65
C LEU A 87 17.37 -5.55 -4.20
N GLU A 88 18.16 -4.66 -3.60
CA GLU A 88 19.46 -4.98 -3.00
C GLU A 88 19.32 -6.08 -1.95
N LEU A 89 18.42 -5.87 -0.97
CA LEU A 89 18.14 -6.85 0.06
C LEU A 89 17.68 -8.19 -0.53
N PHE A 90 16.82 -8.18 -1.55
CA PHE A 90 16.32 -9.41 -2.17
C PHE A 90 17.44 -10.24 -2.80
N HIS A 91 18.34 -9.59 -3.55
CA HIS A 91 19.47 -10.25 -4.21
C HIS A 91 20.46 -10.85 -3.20
N ASP A 92 20.73 -10.15 -2.11
CA ASP A 92 21.61 -10.65 -1.05
C ASP A 92 21.07 -11.95 -0.43
N HIS A 93 19.76 -12.01 -0.18
CA HIS A 93 19.12 -13.19 0.40
C HIS A 93 19.02 -14.36 -0.59
N SER A 94 18.82 -14.11 -1.89
CA SER A 94 18.86 -15.17 -2.91
C SER A 94 20.26 -15.77 -3.04
N ASN A 95 21.29 -14.93 -3.03
CA ASN A 95 22.69 -15.36 -3.13
C ASN A 95 23.14 -16.14 -1.87
N ALA A 96 22.72 -15.70 -0.68
CA ALA A 96 23.01 -16.40 0.57
C ALA A 96 22.40 -17.81 0.61
N ARG A 97 21.14 -17.98 0.19
CA ARG A 97 20.49 -19.30 0.09
C ARG A 97 21.20 -20.23 -0.89
N GLN A 98 21.63 -19.69 -2.03
CA GLN A 98 22.28 -20.49 -3.07
C GLN A 98 23.66 -21.00 -2.62
N LYS A 99 24.44 -20.18 -1.91
CA LYS A 99 25.72 -20.60 -1.32
C LYS A 99 25.57 -21.66 -0.22
N MET A 100 24.54 -21.54 0.63
CA MET A 100 24.27 -22.53 1.69
C MET A 100 23.85 -23.89 1.12
N SER A 101 23.14 -23.91 -0.01
CA SER A 101 22.71 -25.17 -0.67
C SER A 101 23.85 -25.91 -1.40
N LEU A 102 24.94 -25.22 -1.76
CA LEU A 102 26.09 -25.80 -2.47
C LEU A 102 27.21 -26.31 -1.54
N SER A 103 27.05 -26.10 -0.23
CA SER A 103 28.03 -26.48 0.80
C SER A 103 27.60 -27.69 1.64
N ALA A 104 26.54 -28.39 1.24
CA ALA A 104 25.99 -29.59 1.88
C ALA A 104 26.04 -30.77 0.91
#